data_AF-A0A855ITW2-F1
#
_entry.id   AF-A0A855ITW2-F1
#
_cell.length_a   1.000
_cell.length_b   1.000
_cell.length_c   1.000
_cell.angle_alpha   90.00
_cell.angle_beta   90.00
_cell.angle_gamma   90.00
#
_symmetry.space_group_name_H-M   'P 1'
#
loop_
_entity.id
_entity.type
_entity.pdbx_description
1 polymer ?
#
loop_
_entity_poly.entity_id
_entity_poly.type
_entity_poly.pdbx_seq_one_letter_code
_entity_poly.pdbx_strand_id
1 'polypeptide(L)'
;MKNQSKLTFFSRESVALKTIPVAQFRKLPHIEAEQELTAKQLFEQRKAVIMACSDVAKEEFETLSVPDFNQLYDDICDLILKPSDELRGEQLNGKSLELTLLHPFENEVGEKINKVKFAIPKVAHSEALADITEERAREDFMFEVITGLQTSDLDFLSINDYLALKPQVGAFFQQSAAYFRPTTLRA
;
A
#
# COMPACT_ATOMS: atom_id res chain seq x y z
N MET A 1 -4.45 -9.32 13.09
CA MET A 1 -3.12 -8.68 13.08
C MET A 1 -2.87 -8.06 14.44
N LYS A 2 -1.65 -8.15 14.98
CA LYS A 2 -1.28 -7.37 16.15
C LYS A 2 -0.86 -6.00 15.64
N ASN A 3 -1.74 -5.00 15.75
CA ASN A 3 -1.42 -3.60 15.42
C ASN A 3 -0.57 -2.95 16.53
N GLN A 4 0.39 -3.71 17.07
CA GLN A 4 1.19 -3.33 18.21
C GLN A 4 2.59 -3.94 18.08
N SER A 5 3.60 -3.09 18.27
CA SER A 5 4.99 -3.52 18.47
C SER A 5 5.25 -3.69 19.96
N LYS A 6 5.99 -4.74 20.34
CA LYS A 6 6.41 -4.96 21.72
C LYS A 6 7.88 -4.60 21.87
N LEU A 7 8.15 -3.58 22.69
CA LEU A 7 9.49 -3.04 22.88
C LEU A 7 10.07 -3.49 24.22
N THR A 8 11.38 -3.71 24.26
CA THR A 8 12.06 -4.33 25.40
C THR A 8 12.64 -3.31 26.37
N PHE A 9 13.21 -2.21 25.86
CA PHE A 9 13.90 -1.20 26.67
C PHE A 9 13.18 0.15 26.69
N PHE A 10 11.93 0.19 26.23
CA PHE A 10 11.15 1.40 26.12
C PHE A 10 10.32 1.67 27.38
N SER A 11 9.89 2.93 27.57
CA SER A 11 9.12 3.37 28.74
C SER A 11 7.77 2.68 28.89
N ARG A 12 7.21 2.16 27.79
CA ARG A 12 5.98 1.36 27.77
C ARG A 12 6.17 0.06 26.99
N GLU A 13 5.45 -0.97 27.40
CA GLU A 13 5.59 -2.34 26.87
C GLU A 13 5.14 -2.50 25.41
N SER A 14 4.22 -1.64 24.95
CA SER A 14 3.66 -1.73 23.60
C SER A 14 3.43 -0.37 22.96
N VAL A 15 3.74 -0.29 21.68
CA VAL A 15 3.50 0.85 20.80
C VAL A 15 2.40 0.48 19.82
N ALA A 16 1.38 1.32 19.68
CA ALA A 16 0.32 1.08 18.71
C ALA A 16 0.81 1.43 17.29
N LEU A 17 0.54 0.55 16.34
CA LEU A 17 0.91 0.71 14.94
C LEU A 17 -0.34 0.99 14.11
N LYS A 18 -0.17 1.81 13.07
CA LYS A 18 -1.21 2.15 12.11
C LYS A 18 -0.64 2.17 10.70
N THR A 19 -1.50 1.86 9.73
CA THR A 19 -1.19 2.10 8.32
C THR A 19 -1.35 3.59 7.99
N ILE A 20 -0.87 3.97 6.82
CA ILE A 20 -0.98 5.34 6.29
C ILE A 20 -1.53 5.32 4.86
N PRO A 21 -2.20 6.40 4.42
CA PRO A 21 -2.62 6.55 3.03
C PRO A 21 -1.44 6.67 2.08
N VAL A 22 -1.64 6.33 0.80
CA VAL A 22 -0.63 6.42 -0.27
C VAL A 22 -0.06 7.83 -0.37
N ALA A 23 -0.88 8.89 -0.24
CA ALA A 23 -0.40 10.26 -0.30
C ALA A 23 0.60 10.60 0.83
N GLN A 24 0.39 10.04 2.02
CA GLN A 24 1.31 10.23 3.14
C GLN A 24 2.57 9.39 2.95
N PHE A 25 2.43 8.16 2.45
CA PHE A 25 3.56 7.27 2.16
C PHE A 25 4.51 7.89 1.13
N ARG A 26 3.98 8.42 0.03
CA ARG A 26 4.75 9.10 -1.03
C ARG A 26 5.49 10.37 -0.57
N LYS A 27 5.06 10.98 0.55
CA LYS A 27 5.72 12.14 1.16
C LYS A 27 6.85 11.76 2.13
N LEU A 28 7.03 10.47 2.42
CA LEU A 28 8.12 10.02 3.28
C LEU A 28 9.47 10.25 2.59
N PRO A 29 10.49 10.71 3.35
CA PRO A 29 11.77 11.05 2.77
C PRO A 29 12.47 9.80 2.23
N HIS A 30 13.10 9.95 1.06
CA HIS A 30 13.94 8.95 0.43
C HIS A 30 13.23 7.64 0.04
N ILE A 31 11.88 7.62 -0.04
CA ILE A 31 11.13 6.39 -0.34
C ILE A 31 11.18 5.97 -1.81
N GLU A 32 11.40 6.93 -2.71
CA GLU A 32 11.59 6.73 -4.15
C GLU A 32 13.09 6.78 -4.54
N ALA A 33 14.00 6.67 -3.57
CA ALA A 33 15.43 6.75 -3.86
C ALA A 33 15.91 5.52 -4.64
N GLU A 34 16.44 5.75 -5.85
CA GLU A 34 17.02 4.70 -6.70
C GLU A 34 18.46 4.32 -6.29
N GLN A 35 19.12 5.19 -5.52
CA GLN A 35 20.49 5.03 -5.08
C GLN A 35 20.54 4.54 -3.63
N GLU A 36 21.64 3.89 -3.27
CA GLU A 36 21.87 3.46 -1.89
C GLU A 36 21.90 4.66 -0.94
N LEU A 37 21.10 4.60 0.12
CA LEU A 37 20.97 5.68 1.08
C LEU A 37 22.20 5.77 1.99
N THR A 38 22.67 6.99 2.23
CA THR A 38 23.65 7.23 3.29
C THR A 38 23.04 6.91 4.66
N ALA A 39 23.89 6.64 5.66
CA ALA A 39 23.44 6.38 7.03
C ALA A 39 22.52 7.48 7.60
N LYS A 40 22.77 8.75 7.23
CA LYS A 40 21.93 9.88 7.63
C LYS A 40 20.55 9.82 6.98
N GLN A 41 20.49 9.59 5.67
CA GLN A 41 19.23 9.48 4.93
C GLN A 41 18.39 8.29 5.40
N LEU A 42 19.05 7.15 5.66
CA LEU A 42 18.40 5.97 6.22
C LEU A 42 17.77 6.28 7.59
N PHE A 43 18.48 6.99 8.46
CA PHE A 43 17.93 7.42 9.74
C PHE A 43 16.73 8.37 9.58
N GLU A 44 16.82 9.35 8.68
CA GLU A 44 15.71 10.28 8.39
C GLU A 44 14.46 9.56 7.90
N GLN A 45 14.63 8.59 6.99
CA GLN A 45 13.56 7.73 6.49
C GLN A 45 12.91 6.92 7.61
N ARG A 46 13.72 6.18 8.38
CA ARG A 46 13.22 5.34 9.48
C ARG A 46 12.47 6.16 10.53
N LYS A 47 13.02 7.33 10.90
CA LYS A 47 12.36 8.27 11.79
C LYS A 47 11.01 8.70 11.25
N ALA A 48 10.94 9.14 10.00
CA ALA A 48 9.69 9.60 9.39
C ALA A 48 8.63 8.49 9.33
N VAL A 49 9.03 7.26 8.99
CA VAL A 49 8.17 6.07 8.99
C VAL A 49 7.61 5.79 10.37
N ILE A 50 8.46 5.77 11.40
CA ILE A 50 8.03 5.53 12.79
C ILE A 50 7.02 6.60 13.23
N MET A 51 7.33 7.87 13.01
CA MET A 51 6.44 8.98 13.42
C MET A 51 5.11 8.98 12.67
N ALA A 52 5.08 8.50 11.42
CA ALA A 52 3.87 8.43 10.61
C ALA A 52 2.98 7.23 10.98
N CYS A 53 3.59 6.08 11.28
CA CYS A 53 2.89 4.79 11.40
C CYS A 53 2.77 4.28 12.84
N SER A 54 3.12 5.07 13.85
CA SER A 54 2.96 4.71 15.26
C SER A 54 2.26 5.79 16.07
N ASP A 55 1.96 5.49 17.33
CA ASP A 55 1.49 6.42 18.34
C ASP A 55 2.62 7.01 19.21
N VAL A 56 3.89 6.80 18.82
CA VAL A 56 5.06 7.31 19.56
C VAL A 56 5.11 8.85 19.46
N ALA A 57 5.13 9.51 20.62
CA ALA A 57 5.35 10.94 20.69
C ALA A 57 6.80 11.32 20.35
N LYS A 58 7.04 12.58 19.97
CA LYS A 58 8.40 13.02 19.62
C LYS A 58 9.36 12.86 20.79
N GLU A 59 8.91 13.21 21.99
CA GLU A 59 9.68 13.14 23.22
C GLU A 59 10.02 11.68 23.58
N GLU A 60 9.07 10.78 23.36
CA GLU A 60 9.28 9.34 23.52
C GLU A 60 10.30 8.79 22.50
N PHE A 61 10.21 9.21 21.24
CA PHE A 61 11.12 8.79 20.18
C PHE A 61 12.58 9.12 20.52
N GLU A 62 12.84 10.30 21.08
CA GLU A 62 14.19 10.74 21.47
C GLU A 62 14.80 9.87 22.59
N THR A 63 13.98 9.09 23.30
CA THR A 63 14.41 8.18 24.36
C THR A 63 14.48 6.71 23.94
N LEU A 64 14.09 6.39 22.69
CA LEU A 64 14.15 5.02 22.20
C LEU A 64 15.57 4.48 22.24
N SER A 65 15.72 3.26 22.74
CA SER A 65 16.96 2.51 22.57
C SER A 65 17.15 2.18 21.08
N VAL A 66 18.40 2.08 20.62
CA VAL A 66 18.69 1.71 19.22
C VAL A 66 18.07 0.34 18.85
N PRO A 67 18.12 -0.70 19.71
CA PRO A 67 17.42 -1.96 19.44
C PRO A 67 15.91 -1.80 19.26
N ASP A 68 15.24 -1.05 20.15
CA ASP A 68 13.78 -0.84 20.05
C ASP A 68 13.42 0.01 18.83
N PHE A 69 14.25 1.00 18.49
CA PHE A 69 14.08 1.80 17.27
C PHE A 69 14.11 0.92 16.02
N ASN A 70 15.05 -0.03 15.94
CA ASN A 70 15.13 -0.96 14.81
C ASN A 70 13.93 -1.92 14.80
N GLN A 71 13.58 -2.53 15.93
CA GLN A 71 12.44 -3.43 16.04
C GLN A 71 11.13 -2.73 15.65
N LEU A 72 10.91 -1.50 16.13
CA LEU A 72 9.72 -0.74 15.82
C LEU A 72 9.62 -0.44 14.33
N TYR A 73 10.73 -0.08 13.70
CA TYR A 73 10.78 0.14 12.25
C TYR A 73 10.45 -1.16 11.48
N ASP A 74 11.08 -2.27 11.84
CA ASP A 74 10.87 -3.57 11.19
C ASP A 74 9.41 -4.02 11.32
N ASP A 75 8.82 -3.91 12.52
CA ASP A 75 7.41 -4.23 12.77
C ASP A 75 6.46 -3.34 11.95
N ILE A 76 6.81 -2.06 11.77
CA ILE A 76 6.03 -1.14 10.93
C ILE A 76 6.14 -1.53 9.46
N CYS A 77 7.33 -1.86 8.97
CA CYS A 77 7.53 -2.32 7.59
C CYS A 77 6.73 -3.60 7.33
N ASP A 78 6.77 -4.57 8.24
CA ASP A 78 5.97 -5.80 8.18
C ASP A 78 4.47 -5.52 8.18
N LEU A 79 4.03 -4.43 8.82
CA LEU A 79 2.64 -4.01 8.81
C LEU A 79 2.25 -3.34 7.49
N ILE A 80 2.97 -2.30 7.06
CA ILE A 80 2.53 -1.41 5.98
C ILE A 80 2.88 -1.92 4.58
N LEU A 81 3.93 -2.74 4.45
CA LEU A 81 4.36 -3.28 3.16
C LEU A 81 3.68 -4.60 2.81
N LYS A 82 2.82 -5.10 3.70
CA LYS A 82 2.09 -6.35 3.49
C LYS A 82 0.78 -6.12 2.73
N PRO A 83 0.59 -6.70 1.54
CA PRO A 83 -0.65 -6.54 0.78
C PRO A 83 -1.90 -6.94 1.59
N SER A 84 -2.98 -6.17 1.45
CA SER A 84 -4.20 -6.38 2.25
C SER A 84 -4.92 -7.70 1.99
N ASP A 85 -4.78 -8.25 0.79
CA ASP A 85 -5.26 -9.57 0.39
C ASP A 85 -4.49 -10.70 1.08
N GLU A 86 -3.17 -10.58 1.19
CA GLU A 86 -2.34 -11.50 1.98
C GLU A 86 -2.69 -11.45 3.47
N LEU A 87 -2.90 -10.24 4.02
CA LEU A 87 -3.31 -10.07 5.42
C LEU A 87 -4.62 -10.75 5.77
N ARG A 88 -5.50 -10.93 4.78
CA ARG A 88 -6.77 -11.66 4.93
C ARG A 88 -6.68 -13.14 4.60
N GLY A 89 -5.59 -13.59 3.97
CA GLY A 89 -5.47 -14.93 3.40
C GLY A 89 -6.30 -15.12 2.12
N GLU A 90 -6.69 -14.03 1.45
CA GLU A 90 -7.52 -14.02 0.23
C GLU A 90 -6.74 -13.44 -0.95
N GLN A 91 -5.53 -13.94 -1.21
CA GLN A 91 -4.63 -13.38 -2.21
C GLN A 91 -5.28 -13.26 -3.60
N LEU A 92 -5.19 -12.08 -4.19
CA LEU A 92 -5.68 -11.80 -5.53
C LEU A 92 -4.84 -12.59 -6.54
N ASN A 93 -5.53 -13.38 -7.36
CA ASN A 93 -4.92 -14.34 -8.28
C ASN A 93 -5.56 -14.30 -9.68
N GLY A 94 -6.13 -13.16 -10.07
CA GLY A 94 -6.85 -13.01 -11.33
C GLY A 94 -8.28 -13.54 -11.32
N LYS A 95 -8.67 -14.42 -10.39
CA LYS A 95 -10.01 -15.03 -10.39
C LYS A 95 -11.08 -14.13 -9.75
N SER A 96 -10.66 -13.33 -8.78
CA SER A 96 -11.54 -12.35 -8.12
C SER A 96 -11.63 -11.10 -8.98
N LEU A 97 -12.87 -10.68 -9.29
CA LEU A 97 -13.16 -9.43 -10.02
C LEU A 97 -13.44 -8.25 -9.08
N GLU A 98 -13.18 -8.43 -7.79
CA GLU A 98 -13.40 -7.41 -6.77
C GLU A 98 -12.47 -7.63 -5.59
N LEU A 99 -12.19 -6.55 -4.88
CA LEU A 99 -11.46 -6.53 -3.62
C LEU A 99 -12.26 -5.70 -2.62
N THR A 100 -12.65 -6.30 -1.50
CA THR A 100 -13.10 -5.54 -0.33
C THR A 100 -11.86 -4.90 0.30
N LEU A 101 -11.88 -3.61 0.64
CA LEU A 101 -10.72 -2.89 1.19
C LEU A 101 -10.53 -3.19 2.68
N LEU A 102 -9.29 -3.41 3.13
CA LEU A 102 -8.98 -3.66 4.55
C LEU A 102 -9.12 -2.40 5.38
N HIS A 103 -8.84 -1.26 4.75
CA HIS A 103 -9.02 0.05 5.34
C HIS A 103 -9.97 0.86 4.45
N PRO A 104 -11.30 0.75 4.66
CA PRO A 104 -12.25 1.63 4.01
C PRO A 104 -11.91 3.10 4.26
N PHE A 105 -12.09 3.94 3.26
CA PHE A 105 -11.79 5.36 3.34
C PHE A 105 -12.98 6.20 2.85
N GLU A 106 -12.94 7.49 3.18
CA GLU A 106 -13.86 8.49 2.68
C GLU A 106 -13.05 9.44 1.80
N ASN A 107 -13.49 9.66 0.56
CA ASN A 107 -12.77 10.52 -0.38
C ASN A 107 -13.12 12.01 -0.20
N GLU A 108 -12.57 12.87 -1.05
CA GLU A 108 -12.75 14.33 -0.96
C GLU A 108 -14.21 14.79 -1.05
N VAL A 109 -15.08 14.01 -1.69
CA VAL A 109 -16.50 14.32 -1.85
C VAL A 109 -17.39 13.68 -0.77
N GLY A 110 -16.78 13.01 0.22
CA GLY A 110 -17.51 12.36 1.32
C GLY A 110 -18.07 10.98 0.97
N GLU A 111 -17.69 10.40 -0.16
CA GLU A 111 -18.09 9.05 -0.54
C GLU A 111 -17.28 8.01 0.23
N LYS A 112 -17.97 7.05 0.84
CA LYS A 112 -17.34 5.96 1.59
C LYS A 112 -17.08 4.77 0.68
N ILE A 113 -15.80 4.50 0.45
CA ILE A 113 -15.33 3.42 -0.41
C ILE A 113 -14.83 2.28 0.49
N ASN A 114 -15.48 1.13 0.38
CA ASN A 114 -15.11 -0.08 1.13
C ASN A 114 -14.82 -1.28 0.22
N LYS A 115 -15.05 -1.14 -1.09
CA LYS A 115 -14.94 -2.22 -2.06
C LYS A 115 -14.63 -1.65 -3.43
N VAL A 116 -13.70 -2.30 -4.11
CA VAL A 116 -13.29 -1.99 -5.48
C VAL A 116 -13.73 -3.13 -6.38
N LYS A 117 -14.41 -2.82 -7.48
CA LYS A 117 -14.76 -3.79 -8.52
C LYS A 117 -13.86 -3.55 -9.72
N PHE A 118 -13.28 -4.61 -10.27
CA PHE A 118 -12.36 -4.52 -11.39
C PHE A 118 -13.13 -4.43 -12.71
N ALA A 119 -12.87 -3.36 -13.45
CA ALA A 119 -13.25 -3.22 -14.84
C ALA A 119 -12.21 -3.88 -15.75
N ILE A 120 -12.67 -4.47 -16.84
CA ILE A 120 -11.80 -5.08 -17.84
C ILE A 120 -11.37 -3.97 -18.82
N PRO A 121 -10.06 -3.75 -19.02
CA PRO A 121 -9.58 -2.70 -19.91
C PRO A 121 -9.89 -3.07 -21.37
N LYS A 122 -10.16 -2.06 -22.19
CA LYS A 122 -10.38 -2.21 -23.63
C LYS A 122 -9.06 -2.00 -24.37
N VAL A 123 -9.01 -2.46 -25.63
CA VAL A 123 -7.85 -2.20 -26.52
C VAL A 123 -7.56 -0.71 -26.65
N ALA A 124 -8.60 0.14 -26.72
CA ALA A 124 -8.44 1.61 -26.73
C ALA A 124 -7.72 2.15 -25.47
N HIS A 125 -7.90 1.51 -24.31
CA HIS A 125 -7.15 1.91 -23.10
C HIS A 125 -5.68 1.48 -23.18
N SER A 126 -5.39 0.37 -23.86
CA SER A 126 -3.99 -0.07 -24.08
C SER A 126 -3.27 0.84 -25.06
N GLU A 127 -3.98 1.31 -26.10
CA GLU A 127 -3.48 2.33 -27.02
C GLU A 127 -3.21 3.65 -26.29
N ALA A 128 -4.19 4.17 -25.55
CA ALA A 128 -3.99 5.38 -24.75
C ALA A 128 -2.85 5.24 -23.73
N LEU A 129 -2.72 4.07 -23.07
CA LEU A 129 -1.62 3.79 -22.16
C LEU A 129 -0.26 3.80 -22.88
N ALA A 130 -0.18 3.42 -24.16
CA ALA A 130 1.08 3.44 -24.92
C ALA A 130 1.58 4.87 -25.19
N ASP A 131 0.67 5.85 -25.26
CA ASP A 131 1.00 7.26 -25.49
C ASP A 131 1.50 7.97 -24.22
N ILE A 132 1.23 7.41 -23.04
CA ILE A 132 1.70 7.97 -21.75
C ILE A 132 3.14 7.53 -21.49
N THR A 133 4.07 8.48 -21.47
CA THR A 133 5.50 8.21 -21.28
C THR A 133 5.95 8.31 -19.81
N GLU A 134 5.23 9.08 -19.01
CA GLU A 134 5.55 9.35 -17.61
C GLU A 134 5.06 8.20 -16.73
N GLU A 135 5.96 7.55 -15.99
CA GLU A 135 5.68 6.29 -15.27
C GLU A 135 4.54 6.43 -14.26
N ARG A 136 4.47 7.57 -13.55
CA ARG A 136 3.42 7.80 -12.57
C ARG A 136 2.06 8.00 -13.22
N ALA A 137 1.98 8.83 -14.27
CA ALA A 137 0.75 8.98 -15.04
C ALA A 137 0.29 7.66 -15.68
N ARG A 138 1.23 6.78 -16.07
CA ARG A 138 0.89 5.43 -16.56
C ARG A 138 0.23 4.60 -15.46
N GLU A 139 0.84 4.58 -14.28
CA GLU A 139 0.31 3.84 -13.14
C GLU A 139 -1.07 4.37 -12.70
N ASP A 140 -1.19 5.69 -12.56
CA ASP A 140 -2.44 6.35 -12.17
C ASP A 140 -3.56 6.07 -13.20
N PHE A 141 -3.27 6.15 -14.50
CA PHE A 141 -4.22 5.79 -15.56
C PHE A 141 -4.65 4.32 -15.50
N MET A 142 -3.72 3.40 -15.30
CA MET A 142 -4.04 1.97 -15.18
C MET A 142 -4.94 1.72 -13.96
N PHE A 143 -4.65 2.34 -12.83
CA PHE A 143 -5.48 2.24 -11.63
C PHE A 143 -6.89 2.77 -11.90
N GLU A 144 -7.02 3.95 -12.49
CA GLU A 144 -8.33 4.55 -12.78
C GLU A 144 -9.17 3.66 -13.70
N VAL A 145 -8.59 3.17 -14.79
CA VAL A 145 -9.27 2.29 -15.75
C VAL A 145 -9.76 1.00 -15.12
N ILE A 146 -8.98 0.39 -14.23
CA ILE A 146 -9.29 -0.92 -13.66
C ILE A 146 -10.17 -0.81 -12.42
N THR A 147 -9.92 0.16 -11.55
CA THR A 147 -10.58 0.24 -10.24
C THR A 147 -11.80 1.17 -10.25
N GLY A 148 -11.86 2.09 -11.21
CA GLY A 148 -12.84 3.18 -11.24
C GLY A 148 -12.57 4.26 -10.18
N LEU A 149 -11.51 4.14 -9.39
CA LEU A 149 -11.05 5.17 -8.44
C LEU A 149 -10.38 6.28 -9.23
N GLN A 150 -10.74 7.53 -8.94
CA GLN A 150 -10.02 8.67 -9.51
C GLN A 150 -8.60 8.70 -8.96
N THR A 151 -7.70 9.36 -9.68
CA THR A 151 -6.31 9.55 -9.21
C THR A 151 -6.26 10.18 -7.81
N SER A 152 -7.17 11.11 -7.50
CA SER A 152 -7.31 11.72 -6.17
C SER A 152 -7.83 10.74 -5.10
N ASP A 153 -8.63 9.74 -5.44
CA ASP A 153 -9.08 8.73 -4.47
C ASP A 153 -7.91 7.84 -4.01
N LEU A 154 -6.91 7.62 -4.88
CA LEU A 154 -5.71 6.85 -4.53
C LEU A 154 -4.95 7.48 -3.35
N ASP A 155 -5.03 8.80 -3.18
CA ASP A 155 -4.35 9.50 -2.09
C ASP A 155 -4.89 9.11 -0.70
N PHE A 156 -6.14 8.65 -0.62
CA PHE A 156 -6.81 8.21 0.61
C PHE A 156 -6.70 6.70 0.83
N LEU A 157 -6.41 5.95 -0.22
CA LEU A 157 -6.25 4.50 -0.16
C LEU A 157 -5.10 4.13 0.77
N SER A 158 -5.28 3.12 1.63
CA SER A 158 -4.19 2.62 2.45
C SER A 158 -3.10 2.00 1.59
N ILE A 159 -1.83 2.10 2.03
CA ILE A 159 -0.72 1.48 1.30
C ILE A 159 -0.89 -0.04 1.18
N ASN A 160 -1.48 -0.71 2.17
CA ASN A 160 -1.76 -2.15 2.13
C ASN A 160 -2.73 -2.52 0.99
N ASP A 161 -3.82 -1.76 0.87
CA ASP A 161 -4.82 -1.99 -0.18
C ASP A 161 -4.27 -1.63 -1.55
N TYR A 162 -3.47 -0.56 -1.65
CA TYR A 162 -2.77 -0.21 -2.87
C TYR A 162 -1.82 -1.32 -3.34
N LEU A 163 -1.03 -1.90 -2.43
CA LEU A 163 -0.12 -3.00 -2.72
C LEU A 163 -0.84 -4.29 -3.15
N ALA A 164 -2.05 -4.54 -2.64
CA ALA A 164 -2.90 -5.65 -3.11
C ALA A 164 -3.42 -5.38 -4.53
N LEU A 165 -3.85 -4.15 -4.82
CA LEU A 165 -4.42 -3.77 -6.11
C LEU A 165 -3.38 -3.72 -7.24
N LYS A 166 -2.18 -3.20 -6.97
CA LYS A 166 -1.15 -2.91 -7.99
C LYS A 166 -0.81 -4.11 -8.90
N PRO A 167 -0.52 -5.33 -8.38
CA PRO A 167 -0.24 -6.48 -9.23
C PRO A 167 -1.44 -6.90 -10.09
N GLN A 168 -2.65 -6.83 -9.53
CA GLN A 168 -3.89 -7.19 -10.22
C GLN A 168 -4.21 -6.20 -11.35
N VAL A 169 -4.02 -4.90 -11.12
CA VAL A 169 -4.13 -3.85 -12.14
C VAL A 169 -3.15 -4.11 -13.29
N GLY A 170 -1.89 -4.39 -12.98
CA GLY A 170 -0.89 -4.76 -13.99
C GLY A 170 -1.28 -6.00 -14.79
N ALA A 171 -1.80 -7.03 -14.11
CA ALA A 171 -2.23 -8.26 -14.75
C ALA A 171 -3.30 -8.02 -15.82
N PHE A 172 -4.27 -7.13 -15.60
CA PHE A 172 -5.34 -6.88 -16.58
C PHE A 172 -4.85 -6.32 -17.92
N PHE A 173 -3.70 -5.64 -17.95
CA PHE A 173 -3.11 -5.13 -19.19
C PHE A 173 -2.11 -6.10 -19.83
N GLN A 174 -1.57 -7.06 -19.08
CA GLN A 174 -0.44 -7.90 -19.53
C GLN A 174 -0.80 -9.38 -19.70
N GLN A 175 -1.78 -9.88 -18.96
CA GLN A 175 -2.14 -11.30 -18.94
C GLN A 175 -3.21 -11.62 -19.98
N SER A 176 -3.15 -12.84 -20.52
CA SER A 176 -4.20 -13.34 -21.39
C SER A 176 -5.50 -13.60 -20.61
N ALA A 177 -6.63 -13.60 -21.31
CA ALA A 177 -7.93 -13.91 -20.71
C ALA A 177 -7.98 -15.27 -19.97
N ALA A 178 -7.09 -16.22 -20.30
CA ALA A 178 -7.02 -17.51 -19.63
C ALA A 178 -6.59 -17.39 -18.15
N TYR A 179 -5.77 -16.39 -17.80
CA TYR A 179 -5.32 -16.14 -16.44
C TYR A 179 -6.49 -15.82 -15.48
N PHE A 180 -7.49 -15.09 -15.97
CA PHE A 180 -8.66 -14.65 -15.19
C PHE A 180 -9.79 -15.69 -15.12
N ARG A 181 -9.62 -16.86 -15.74
CA ARG A 181 -10.67 -17.89 -15.71
C ARG A 181 -10.80 -18.45 -14.30
N PRO A 182 -12.04 -18.52 -13.75
CA PRO A 182 -12.29 -19.29 -12.54
C PRO A 182 -11.83 -20.74 -12.77
N THR A 183 -11.17 -21.35 -11.78
CA THR A 183 -10.85 -22.78 -11.85
C THR A 183 -12.14 -23.56 -11.76
N THR A 184 -12.69 -23.95 -12.91
CA THR A 184 -13.70 -24.99 -12.95
C THR A 184 -13.00 -26.31 -12.70
N LEU A 185 -13.07 -26.81 -11.47
CA LEU A 185 -12.84 -28.23 -11.20
C LEU A 185 -13.80 -28.99 -12.12
N ARG A 186 -13.26 -29.73 -13.09
CA ARG A 186 -14.05 -30.70 -13.85
C ARG A 186 -14.60 -31.71 -12.84
N ALA A 187 -15.93 -31.84 -12.83
CA ALA A 187 -16.65 -32.90 -12.12
C ALA A 187 -16.24 -34.29 -12.63
#